data_AF-A0A357YTF7-F1
#
_entry.id   AF-A0A357YTF7-F1
#
_cell.length_a   1.000
_cell.length_b   1.000
_cell.length_c   1.000
_cell.angle_alpha   90.00
_cell.angle_beta   90.00
_cell.angle_gamma   90.00
#
_symmetry.space_group_name_H-M   'P 1'
#
loop_
_entity.id
_entity.type
_entity.pdbx_description
1 polymer ?
#
loop_
_entity_poly.entity_id
_entity_poly.type
_entity_poly.pdbx_seq_one_letter_code
_entity_poly.pdbx_strand_id
1 'polypeptide(L)'
;MTTHKDHKFSITIQTDDLAVINCLRALSKFSQKSGNNNIPWGGTKDKDWERDGHQVTFHFSSEDYRNGFISELDRLLPEPLWNEVRRSDNDPATPQKK
;
A
#
# COMPACT_ATOMS: atom_id res chain seq x y z
N MET A 1 12.53 16.33 2.70
CA MET A 1 12.20 14.90 2.45
C MET A 1 11.12 14.49 3.43
N THR A 2 10.07 13.81 2.95
CA THR A 2 9.01 13.26 3.80
C THR A 2 9.54 12.09 4.63
N THR A 3 9.10 11.99 5.88
CA THR A 3 9.40 10.91 6.83
C THR A 3 8.29 9.86 6.81
N HIS A 4 8.50 8.76 7.54
CA HIS A 4 7.47 7.71 7.69
C HIS A 4 6.19 8.25 8.36
N LYS A 5 6.32 9.17 9.33
CA LYS A 5 5.17 9.77 10.03
C LYS A 5 4.27 10.59 9.11
N ASP A 6 4.83 11.16 8.04
CA ASP A 6 4.07 11.93 7.06
C ASP A 6 3.18 11.01 6.20
N HIS A 7 3.49 9.70 6.15
CA HIS A 7 2.73 8.70 5.41
C HIS A 7 1.71 8.03 6.34
N LYS A 8 0.64 8.76 6.69
CA LYS A 8 -0.39 8.31 7.65
C LYS A 8 -1.70 7.89 7.01
N PHE A 9 -1.87 8.16 5.71
CA PHE A 9 -3.03 7.74 4.96
C PHE A 9 -2.78 6.33 4.47
N SER A 10 -3.51 5.35 4.98
CA SER A 10 -3.28 3.96 4.67
C SER A 10 -4.50 3.25 4.10
N ILE A 11 -4.22 2.17 3.38
CA ILE A 11 -5.20 1.20 2.90
C ILE A 11 -4.61 -0.20 3.06
N THR A 12 -5.39 -1.12 3.61
CA THR A 12 -5.06 -2.53 3.74
C THR A 12 -5.85 -3.32 2.71
N ILE A 13 -5.12 -4.07 1.89
CA ILE A 13 -5.65 -4.90 0.81
C ILE A 13 -5.43 -6.37 1.17
N GLN A 14 -6.47 -7.19 1.02
CA GLN A 14 -6.38 -8.65 1.00
C GLN A 14 -6.14 -9.12 -0.43
N THR A 15 -5.20 -10.03 -0.62
CA THR A 15 -5.08 -10.79 -1.87
C THR A 15 -4.37 -12.11 -1.59
N ASP A 16 -4.87 -13.20 -2.17
CA ASP A 16 -4.25 -14.53 -2.05
C ASP A 16 -3.19 -14.77 -3.14
N ASP A 17 -2.88 -13.77 -3.97
CA ASP A 17 -1.95 -13.88 -5.08
C ASP A 17 -0.71 -12.95 -4.89
N LEU A 18 0.46 -13.57 -4.75
CA LEU A 18 1.74 -12.86 -4.66
C LEU A 18 2.05 -11.98 -5.89
N ALA A 19 1.61 -12.38 -7.08
CA ALA A 19 1.79 -11.58 -8.29
C ALA A 19 1.02 -10.26 -8.19
N VAL A 20 -0.21 -10.31 -7.63
CA VAL A 20 -1.02 -9.12 -7.37
C VAL A 20 -0.28 -8.19 -6.40
N ILE A 21 0.32 -8.70 -5.32
CA ILE A 21 1.12 -7.86 -4.41
C ILE A 21 2.22 -7.11 -5.15
N ASN A 22 2.93 -7.74 -6.08
CA ASN A 22 3.98 -7.08 -6.85
C ASN A 22 3.42 -5.94 -7.73
N CYS A 23 2.24 -6.14 -8.32
CA CYS A 23 1.52 -5.06 -9.00
C CYS A 23 1.13 -3.94 -8.03
N LEU A 24 0.57 -4.26 -6.86
CA LEU A 24 0.18 -3.28 -5.84
C LEU A 24 1.39 -2.45 -5.34
N ARG A 25 2.56 -3.08 -5.15
CA ARG A 25 3.82 -2.39 -4.82
C ARG A 25 4.22 -1.39 -5.92
N ALA A 26 4.08 -1.75 -7.19
CA ALA A 26 4.39 -0.86 -8.31
C ALA A 26 3.39 0.30 -8.42
N LEU A 27 2.11 0.03 -8.25
CA LEU A 27 1.03 1.02 -8.32
C LEU A 27 1.08 2.00 -7.14
N SER A 28 1.36 1.54 -5.91
CA SER A 28 1.52 2.44 -4.76
C SER A 28 2.71 3.40 -4.96
N LYS A 29 3.81 2.91 -5.54
CA LYS A 29 4.96 3.74 -5.92
C LYS A 29 4.61 4.76 -7.00
N PHE A 30 3.79 4.39 -7.98
CA PHE A 30 3.30 5.27 -9.04
C PHE A 30 2.40 6.37 -8.50
N SER A 31 1.47 6.03 -7.60
CA SER A 31 0.50 6.98 -7.03
C SER A 31 1.12 7.95 -6.03
N GLN A 32 2.22 7.59 -5.36
CA GLN A 32 2.99 8.49 -4.51
C GLN A 32 3.81 9.47 -5.38
N LYS A 33 3.19 10.60 -5.77
CA LYS A 33 3.76 11.53 -6.77
C LYS A 33 4.96 12.34 -6.27
N SER A 34 5.15 12.45 -4.96
CA SER A 34 6.24 13.22 -4.35
C SER A 34 6.75 12.58 -3.06
N GLY A 35 7.87 13.04 -2.52
CA GLY A 35 8.42 12.48 -1.28
C GLY A 35 9.20 11.18 -1.50
N ASN A 36 9.16 10.29 -0.51
CA ASN A 36 9.90 9.02 -0.55
C ASN A 36 9.01 7.86 -1.00
N ASN A 37 9.13 7.47 -2.26
CA ASN A 37 8.28 6.46 -2.88
C ASN A 37 8.62 5.01 -2.47
N ASN A 38 9.54 4.81 -1.53
CA ASN A 38 9.81 3.50 -0.93
C ASN A 38 9.03 3.27 0.38
N ILE A 39 8.49 4.33 0.99
CA ILE A 39 7.67 4.21 2.21
C ILE A 39 6.33 3.51 1.93
N PRO A 40 5.62 3.79 0.81
CA PRO A 40 4.28 3.28 0.62
C PRO A 40 4.10 1.77 0.66
N TRP A 41 5.12 1.00 0.32
CA TRP A 41 5.05 -0.46 0.29
C TRP A 41 5.95 -1.11 1.37
N GLY A 42 6.45 -0.33 2.33
CA GLY A 42 7.22 -0.88 3.44
C GLY A 42 6.42 -1.91 4.24
N GLY A 43 7.04 -3.05 4.56
CA GLY A 43 6.37 -4.10 5.34
C GLY A 43 5.41 -4.97 4.53
N THR A 44 5.49 -4.92 3.20
CA THR A 44 4.66 -5.75 2.31
C THR A 44 5.42 -6.94 1.73
N LYS A 45 6.59 -7.34 2.27
CA LYS A 45 7.39 -8.46 1.72
C LYS A 45 6.62 -9.77 1.85
N ASP A 46 7.04 -10.79 1.11
CA ASP A 46 6.34 -12.08 1.07
C ASP A 46 6.19 -12.69 2.47
N LYS A 47 7.24 -12.60 3.31
CA LYS A 47 7.19 -13.00 4.73
C LYS A 47 6.20 -12.19 5.58
N ASP A 48 5.99 -10.92 5.25
CA ASP A 48 5.08 -10.04 5.99
C ASP A 48 3.64 -10.34 5.58
N TRP A 49 3.40 -10.53 4.27
CA TRP A 49 2.11 -10.96 3.72
C TRP A 49 1.65 -12.31 4.29
N GLU A 50 2.54 -13.31 4.34
CA GLU A 50 2.25 -14.61 4.98
C GLU A 50 1.92 -14.45 6.47
N ARG A 51 2.73 -13.67 7.21
CA ARG A 51 2.53 -13.41 8.64
C ARG A 51 1.17 -12.74 8.90
N ASP A 52 0.78 -11.81 8.04
CA ASP A 52 -0.39 -10.94 8.22
C ASP A 52 -1.66 -11.53 7.58
N GLY A 53 -1.69 -12.83 7.28
CA GLY A 53 -2.88 -13.52 6.79
C GLY A 53 -3.31 -13.05 5.40
N HIS A 54 -2.33 -12.84 4.53
CA HIS A 54 -2.47 -12.36 3.17
C HIS A 54 -2.98 -10.91 3.03
N GLN A 55 -2.79 -10.10 4.08
CA GLN A 55 -3.10 -8.67 4.08
C GLN A 55 -1.83 -7.84 3.96
N VAL A 56 -1.88 -6.80 3.14
CA VAL A 56 -0.80 -5.83 2.98
C VAL A 56 -1.33 -4.41 3.13
N THR A 57 -0.62 -3.60 3.92
CA THR A 57 -0.99 -2.19 4.12
C THR A 57 -0.05 -1.29 3.36
N PHE A 58 -0.62 -0.36 2.60
CA PHE A 58 0.11 0.67 1.87
C PHE A 58 -0.11 2.03 2.50
N HIS A 59 0.94 2.85 2.57
CA HIS A 59 0.93 4.15 3.26
C HIS A 59 1.26 5.32 2.32
N PHE A 60 0.48 6.38 2.38
CA PHE A 60 0.60 7.53 1.49
C PHE A 60 0.73 8.82 2.28
N SER A 61 1.45 9.78 1.69
CA SER A 61 1.67 11.08 2.34
C SER A 61 0.46 12.03 2.22
N SER A 62 -0.49 11.71 1.35
CA SER A 62 -1.75 12.44 1.23
C SER A 62 -2.90 11.48 0.92
N GLU A 63 -4.10 11.91 1.28
CA GLU A 63 -5.32 11.22 0.90
C GLU A 63 -5.47 11.10 -0.62
N ASP A 64 -5.12 12.14 -1.37
CA ASP A 64 -5.20 12.13 -2.84
C ASP A 64 -4.34 11.02 -3.47
N TYR A 65 -3.17 10.72 -2.89
CA TYR A 65 -2.30 9.65 -3.40
C TYR A 65 -2.88 8.27 -3.09
N ARG A 66 -3.49 8.07 -1.91
CA ARG A 66 -4.23 6.85 -1.59
C ARG A 66 -5.41 6.66 -2.54
N ASN A 67 -6.20 7.71 -2.77
CA ASN A 67 -7.37 7.64 -3.65
C ASN A 67 -6.95 7.40 -5.11
N GLY A 68 -5.84 8.01 -5.54
CA GLY A 68 -5.23 7.73 -6.85
C GLY A 68 -4.77 6.27 -6.97
N PHE A 69 -4.19 5.68 -5.93
CA PHE A 69 -3.86 4.25 -5.90
C PHE A 69 -5.09 3.37 -6.09
N ILE A 70 -6.17 3.60 -5.34
CA ILE A 70 -7.42 2.84 -5.45
C ILE A 70 -7.99 2.95 -6.88
N SER A 71 -8.02 4.17 -7.43
CA SER A 71 -8.50 4.39 -8.80
C SER A 71 -7.68 3.62 -9.85
N GLU A 72 -6.38 3.45 -9.64
CA GLU A 72 -5.54 2.63 -10.53
C GLU A 72 -5.80 1.12 -10.32
N LEU A 73 -6.11 0.68 -9.10
CA LEU A 73 -6.50 -0.71 -8.86
C LEU A 73 -7.80 -1.04 -9.60
N ASP A 74 -8.83 -0.21 -9.46
CA ASP A 74 -10.12 -0.38 -10.13
C ASP A 74 -9.97 -0.38 -11.66
N ARG A 75 -9.04 0.42 -12.19
CA ARG A 75 -8.78 0.54 -13.63
C ARG A 75 -8.02 -0.65 -14.21
N LEU A 76 -7.08 -1.23 -13.46
CA LEU A 76 -6.09 -2.18 -13.98
C LEU A 76 -6.30 -3.61 -13.52
N LEU A 77 -6.80 -3.82 -12.31
CA LEU A 77 -6.89 -5.13 -11.68
C LEU A 77 -8.36 -5.53 -11.53
N PRO A 78 -8.75 -6.72 -12.00
CA PRO A 78 -10.11 -7.20 -11.81
C PRO A 78 -10.42 -7.40 -10.32
N GLU A 79 -11.64 -7.04 -9.93
CA GLU A 79 -12.13 -7.05 -8.54
C GLU A 79 -11.91 -8.37 -7.78
N PRO A 80 -12.04 -9.58 -8.37
CA PRO A 80 -11.83 -10.82 -7.62
C PRO A 80 -10.40 -11.05 -7.12
N LEU A 81 -9.41 -10.30 -7.63
CA LEU A 81 -8.00 -10.49 -7.28
C LEU A 81 -7.58 -9.76 -6.01
N TRP A 82 -8.37 -8.78 -5.55
CA TRP A 82 -8.02 -7.97 -4.41
C TRP A 82 -9.26 -7.42 -3.72
N ASN A 83 -9.19 -7.22 -2.41
CA ASN A 83 -10.27 -6.60 -1.67
C ASN A 83 -9.74 -5.59 -0.66
N GLU A 84 -10.36 -4.42 -0.56
CA GLU A 84 -10.09 -3.48 0.51
C GLU A 84 -10.66 -4.01 1.83
N VAL A 85 -9.79 -4.20 2.83
CA VAL A 85 -10.17 -4.67 4.18
C VAL A 85 -10.28 -3.50 5.14
N ARG A 86 -9.41 -2.50 4.99
CA ARG A 86 -9.33 -1.38 5.92
C ARG A 86 -8.77 -0.13 5.25
N ARG A 87 -9.20 1.03 5.74
CA ARG A 87 -8.66 2.34 5.39
C ARG A 87 -8.50 3.20 6.65
N SER A 88 -7.46 4.04 6.68
CA SER A 88 -7.20 4.95 7.80
C SER A 88 -6.51 6.23 7.34
N ASP A 89 -6.75 7.34 8.04
CA ASP A 89 -6.07 8.64 7.82
C ASP A 89 -5.05 8.96 8.92
N ASN A 90 -4.97 8.12 9.94
CA ASN A 90 -4.15 8.31 11.14
C ASN A 90 -3.38 7.03 11.50
N ASP A 91 -2.89 6.32 10.48
CA ASP A 91 -2.06 5.12 10.61
C ASP A 91 -0.67 5.39 10.04
N PRO A 92 0.23 6.03 10.80
CA PRO A 92 1.56 6.41 10.30
C PRO A 92 2.41 5.18 9.99
N ALA A 93 3.07 5.19 8.83
CA ALA A 93 4.07 4.19 8.49
C ALA A 93 5.18 4.12 9.56
N THR A 94 5.78 2.94 9.70
CA THR A 94 6.92 2.73 10.61
C THR A 94 8.16 2.26 9.84
N PRO A 95 9.37 2.67 10.27
CA PRO A 95 10.61 2.17 9.68
C PRO A 95 10.70 0.64 9.76
N GLN A 96 10.93 0.00 8.63
CA GLN A 96 11.07 -1.44 8.57
C GLN A 96 12.50 -1.86 8.96
N LYS A 97 12.63 -2.76 9.93
CA LYS A 97 13.92 -3.36 10.28
C LYS A 97 14.34 -4.30 9.13
N LYS A 98 15.63 -4.26 8.76
CA LYS A 98 16.19 -5.14 7.74
C LYS A 98 16.05 -6.61 8.13
#